data_AF-A0A532B3A1-F1
#
_entry.id   AF-A0A532B3A1-F1
#
_cell.length_a   1.000
_cell.length_b   1.000
_cell.length_c   1.000
_cell.angle_alpha   90.00
_cell.angle_beta   90.00
_cell.angle_gamma   90.00
#
_symmetry.space_group_name_H-M   'P 1'
#
loop_
_entity.id
_entity.type
_entity.pdbx_description
1 polymer ?
#
loop_
_entity_poly.entity_id
_entity_poly.type
_entity_poly.pdbx_seq_one_letter_code
_entity_poly.pdbx_strand_id
1 'polypeptide(L)'
;VASGGTAGHVGVQWSWYMLSENWGSVMKASERPAKMDPKNVAKIAILMTDGEFNLSYFDASTVGDVYNSAGKEPPRTAAKTLCAAMRNKGIEIFTIGFDLNETNAKATLQDCASPDTAKIKHFYQAANGTELNQAFQDIARNVEMLTVTK
;
A
#
# COMPACT_ATOMS: atom_id res chain seq x y z
N VAL A 1 -1.97 -20.19 11.02
CA VAL A 1 -2.05 -18.87 11.66
C VAL A 1 -0.68 -18.21 11.60
N ALA A 2 -0.59 -16.96 11.15
CA ALA A 2 0.66 -16.20 11.27
C ALA A 2 0.88 -15.88 12.76
N SER A 3 2.12 -15.92 13.24
CA SER A 3 2.48 -15.49 14.59
C SER A 3 3.26 -14.19 14.48
N GLY A 4 2.76 -13.12 15.10
CA GLY A 4 3.34 -11.77 15.01
C GLY A 4 2.28 -10.68 15.10
N GLY A 5 2.67 -9.44 14.81
CA GLY A 5 1.76 -8.32 14.59
C GLY A 5 2.03 -7.66 13.23
N THR A 6 1.19 -6.74 12.82
CA THR A 6 1.22 -6.15 11.48
C THR A 6 1.67 -4.69 11.56
N ALA A 7 2.93 -4.45 11.17
CA ALA A 7 3.52 -3.11 11.03
C ALA A 7 3.21 -2.51 9.65
N GLY A 8 1.93 -2.44 9.27
CA GLY A 8 1.52 -2.17 7.88
C GLY A 8 2.08 -0.88 7.27
N HIS A 9 2.24 0.18 8.07
CA HIS A 9 2.88 1.43 7.66
C HIS A 9 4.32 1.24 7.14
N VAL A 10 5.09 0.30 7.69
CA VAL A 10 6.44 -0.03 7.23
C VAL A 10 6.39 -0.65 5.83
N GLY A 11 5.40 -1.53 5.58
CA GLY A 11 5.16 -2.10 4.25
C GLY A 11 4.86 -1.01 3.22
N VAL A 12 3.96 -0.08 3.53
CA VAL A 12 3.64 1.08 2.67
C VAL A 12 4.88 1.93 2.41
N GLN A 13 5.68 2.19 3.45
CA GLN A 13 6.90 2.98 3.35
C GLN A 13 7.91 2.34 2.39
N TRP A 14 8.17 1.04 2.52
CA TRP A 14 9.07 0.32 1.61
C TRP A 14 8.52 0.27 0.18
N SER A 15 7.20 0.10 -0.01
CA SER A 15 6.59 0.21 -1.34
C SER A 15 6.89 1.57 -1.98
N TRP A 16 6.82 2.66 -1.22
CA TRP A 16 7.17 3.98 -1.73
C TRP A 16 8.66 4.11 -2.05
N TYR A 17 9.56 3.60 -1.19
CA TYR A 17 10.99 3.63 -1.44
C TYR A 17 11.37 2.91 -2.73
N MET A 18 10.69 1.81 -3.06
CA MET A 18 10.93 1.08 -4.30
C MET A 18 10.44 1.82 -5.55
N LEU A 19 9.41 2.67 -5.43
CA LEU A 19 8.83 3.42 -6.55
C LEU A 19 9.41 4.85 -6.70
N SER A 20 10.00 5.39 -5.63
CA SER A 20 10.48 6.78 -5.57
C SER A 20 11.86 6.94 -6.17
N GLU A 21 11.99 7.87 -7.12
CA GLU A 21 13.30 8.24 -7.69
C GLU A 21 14.28 8.77 -6.65
N ASN A 22 13.78 9.38 -5.58
CA ASN A 22 14.61 9.92 -4.49
C ASN A 22 15.40 8.82 -3.77
N TRP A 23 14.91 7.57 -3.82
CA TRP A 23 15.56 6.40 -3.25
C TRP A 23 16.38 5.62 -4.27
N GLY A 24 16.47 6.08 -5.53
CA GLY A 24 17.27 5.42 -6.55
C GLY A 24 18.77 5.36 -6.22
N SER A 25 19.29 6.28 -5.41
CA SER A 25 20.71 6.28 -5.03
C SER A 25 21.12 5.12 -4.12
N VAL A 26 20.17 4.50 -3.41
CA VAL A 26 20.45 3.31 -2.57
C VAL A 26 20.44 2.00 -3.37
N MET A 27 19.98 2.03 -4.62
CA MET A 27 19.92 0.89 -5.53
C MET A 27 21.04 0.93 -6.57
N LYS A 28 21.39 -0.22 -7.15
CA LYS A 28 22.28 -0.22 -8.33
C LYS A 28 21.58 0.46 -9.50
N ALA A 29 22.35 1.04 -10.41
CA ALA A 29 21.81 1.82 -11.53
C ALA A 29 20.74 1.09 -12.35
N SER A 30 20.89 -0.23 -12.56
CA SER A 30 19.94 -1.09 -13.29
C SER A 30 18.68 -1.46 -12.51
N GLU A 31 18.66 -1.22 -11.20
CA GLU A 31 17.55 -1.58 -10.30
C GLU A 31 16.71 -0.35 -9.92
N ARG A 32 17.14 0.86 -10.32
CA ARG A 32 16.47 2.11 -9.96
C ARG A 32 15.07 2.18 -10.57
N PRO A 33 14.08 2.73 -9.84
CA PRO A 33 12.78 3.02 -10.43
C PRO A 33 12.95 3.98 -11.61
N ALA A 34 12.24 3.70 -12.69
CA ALA A 34 12.19 4.58 -13.84
C ALA A 34 11.72 5.98 -13.42
N LYS A 35 12.23 7.00 -14.12
CA LYS A 35 11.76 8.36 -13.95
C LYS A 35 10.28 8.44 -14.31
N MET A 36 9.49 9.16 -13.52
CA MET A 36 8.09 9.40 -13.82
C MET A 36 7.98 10.12 -15.17
N ASP A 37 7.31 9.47 -16.11
CA ASP A 37 6.94 10.02 -17.41
C ASP A 37 5.47 9.63 -17.64
N PRO A 38 4.53 10.57 -17.52
CA PRO A 38 3.10 10.26 -17.66
C PRO A 38 2.71 9.58 -18.96
N LYS A 39 3.52 9.69 -20.03
CA LYS A 39 3.27 9.06 -21.33
C LYS A 39 3.86 7.66 -21.47
N ASN A 40 4.89 7.33 -20.68
CA ASN A 40 5.71 6.13 -20.90
C ASN A 40 5.91 5.27 -19.65
N VAL A 41 5.66 5.82 -18.45
CA VAL A 41 5.95 5.17 -17.17
C VAL A 41 4.81 5.43 -16.18
N ALA A 42 4.10 4.35 -15.82
CA ALA A 42 3.19 4.34 -14.69
C ALA A 42 3.88 3.76 -13.45
N LYS A 43 3.63 4.35 -12.28
CA LYS A 43 4.08 3.82 -10.98
C LYS A 43 2.85 3.35 -10.22
N ILE A 44 2.81 2.06 -9.90
CA ILE A 44 1.64 1.41 -9.31
C ILE A 44 2.07 0.62 -8.08
N ALA A 45 1.35 0.76 -6.98
CA ALA A 45 1.48 -0.05 -5.78
C ALA A 45 0.21 -0.90 -5.60
N ILE A 46 0.37 -2.17 -5.23
CA ILE A 46 -0.73 -3.05 -4.83
C ILE A 46 -0.46 -3.49 -3.39
N LEU A 47 -1.33 -3.08 -2.47
CA LEU A 47 -1.17 -3.31 -1.04
C LEU A 47 -2.26 -4.26 -0.54
N MET A 48 -1.86 -5.41 0.00
CA MET A 48 -2.78 -6.44 0.49
C MET A 48 -2.56 -6.74 1.97
N THR A 49 -3.63 -6.77 2.76
CA THR A 49 -3.57 -7.02 4.22
C THR A 49 -4.96 -7.31 4.80
N ASP A 50 -5.00 -7.97 5.95
CA ASP A 50 -6.15 -8.02 6.88
C ASP A 50 -6.44 -6.66 7.56
N GLY A 51 -5.53 -5.71 7.39
CA GLY A 51 -5.56 -4.36 7.90
C GLY A 51 -5.44 -4.27 9.42
N GLU A 52 -4.89 -5.28 10.10
CA GLU A 52 -4.61 -5.29 11.54
C GLU A 52 -3.38 -4.45 11.92
N PHE A 53 -3.29 -3.19 11.49
CA PHE A 53 -2.09 -2.39 11.76
C PHE A 53 -1.97 -2.08 13.26
N ASN A 54 -1.21 -2.92 13.99
CA ASN A 54 -1.17 -2.97 15.45
C ASN A 54 0.25 -2.85 16.04
N LEU A 55 1.29 -2.82 15.19
CA LEU A 55 2.66 -2.55 15.61
C LEU A 55 3.08 -1.14 15.19
N SER A 56 3.61 -0.36 16.13
CA SER A 56 4.17 0.98 15.86
C SER A 56 5.67 1.01 16.16
N TYR A 57 6.47 1.40 15.17
CA TYR A 57 7.93 1.50 15.30
C TYR A 57 8.42 2.93 15.54
N PHE A 58 7.51 3.90 15.62
CA PHE A 58 7.84 5.31 15.79
C PHE A 58 8.30 5.58 17.22
N ASP A 59 9.58 5.91 17.39
CA ASP A 59 10.26 6.16 18.67
C ASP A 59 10.22 4.97 19.66
N ALA A 60 10.06 3.74 19.15
CA ALA A 60 10.17 2.52 19.95
C ALA A 60 11.63 2.29 20.37
N SER A 61 11.89 2.19 21.68
CA SER A 61 13.23 1.94 22.22
C SER A 61 13.47 0.47 22.55
N THR A 62 12.39 -0.28 22.74
CA THR A 62 12.41 -1.71 23.01
C THR A 62 11.41 -2.44 22.12
N VAL A 63 11.55 -3.76 22.00
CA VAL A 63 10.53 -4.60 21.36
C VAL A 63 9.18 -4.45 22.07
N GLY A 64 9.16 -4.30 23.39
CA GLY A 64 7.92 -4.11 24.14
C GLY A 64 7.12 -2.88 23.70
N ASP A 65 7.81 -1.78 23.37
CA ASP A 65 7.19 -0.52 22.94
C ASP A 65 6.42 -0.65 21.61
N VAL A 66 6.87 -1.58 20.77
CA VAL A 66 6.24 -1.87 19.47
C VAL A 66 4.86 -2.51 19.63
N TYR A 67 4.69 -3.33 20.68
CA TYR A 67 3.49 -4.14 20.91
C TYR A 67 2.50 -3.52 21.91
N ASN A 68 2.91 -2.56 22.73
CA ASN A 68 2.08 -2.01 23.82
C ASN A 68 1.50 -0.60 23.52
N SER A 69 1.48 -0.19 22.25
CA SER A 69 1.01 1.14 21.82
C SER A 69 1.83 2.32 22.39
N ALA A 70 3.06 2.10 22.88
CA ALA A 70 3.96 3.17 23.31
C ALA A 70 4.60 3.92 22.13
N GLY A 71 4.55 3.36 20.92
CA GLY A 71 4.98 4.05 19.71
C GLY A 71 4.21 5.36 19.50
N LYS A 72 4.93 6.42 19.17
CA LYS A 72 4.44 7.80 19.18
C LYS A 72 3.37 8.11 18.12
N GLU A 73 3.38 7.38 17.02
CA GLU A 73 2.44 7.57 15.91
C GLU A 73 1.58 6.31 15.70
N PRO A 74 0.25 6.44 15.61
CA PRO A 74 -0.61 5.31 15.27
C PRO A 74 -0.28 4.75 13.88
N PRO A 75 -0.08 3.44 13.73
CA PRO A 75 0.39 2.85 12.47
C PRO A 75 -0.62 3.02 11.32
N ARG A 76 -1.92 3.09 11.61
CA ARG A 76 -2.96 3.41 10.61
C ARG A 76 -2.84 4.86 10.12
N THR A 77 -2.57 5.81 11.02
CA THR A 77 -2.39 7.22 10.64
C THR A 77 -1.14 7.40 9.80
N ALA A 78 -0.02 6.79 10.22
CA ALA A 78 1.21 6.77 9.43
C ALA A 78 1.01 6.18 8.02
N ALA A 79 0.33 5.03 7.91
CA ALA A 79 0.04 4.42 6.62
C ALA A 79 -0.78 5.35 5.71
N LYS A 80 -1.87 5.94 6.22
CA LYS A 80 -2.71 6.87 5.44
C LYS A 80 -1.92 8.08 4.96
N THR A 81 -1.08 8.66 5.83
CA THR A 81 -0.20 9.79 5.48
C THR A 81 0.76 9.42 4.34
N LEU A 82 1.37 8.24 4.41
CA LEU A 82 2.26 7.73 3.36
C LEU A 82 1.50 7.50 2.04
N CYS A 83 0.33 6.87 2.08
CA CYS A 83 -0.48 6.63 0.87
C CYS A 83 -0.91 7.96 0.23
N ALA A 84 -1.34 8.95 1.01
CA ALA A 84 -1.67 10.27 0.51
C ALA A 84 -0.45 10.94 -0.18
N ALA A 85 0.73 10.85 0.42
CA ALA A 85 1.95 11.40 -0.16
C ALA A 85 2.36 10.67 -1.46
N MET A 86 2.22 9.34 -1.51
CA MET A 86 2.43 8.54 -2.71
C MET A 86 1.49 8.96 -3.85
N ARG A 87 0.19 9.09 -3.58
CA ARG A 87 -0.81 9.57 -4.56
C ARG A 87 -0.48 10.98 -5.06
N ASN A 88 -0.06 11.88 -4.17
CA ASN A 88 0.38 13.23 -4.55
C ASN A 88 1.61 13.25 -5.47
N LYS A 89 2.36 12.14 -5.55
CA LYS A 89 3.46 11.95 -6.50
C LYS A 89 3.03 11.21 -7.78
N GLY A 90 1.74 10.98 -7.97
CA GLY A 90 1.19 10.30 -9.14
C GLY A 90 1.36 8.78 -9.12
N ILE A 91 1.63 8.19 -7.94
CA ILE A 91 1.62 6.74 -7.77
C ILE A 91 0.18 6.28 -7.64
N GLU A 92 -0.23 5.35 -8.50
CA GLU A 92 -1.52 4.67 -8.44
C GLU A 92 -1.50 3.61 -7.35
N ILE A 93 -2.49 3.58 -6.45
CA ILE A 93 -2.52 2.64 -5.34
C ILE A 93 -3.77 1.79 -5.40
N PHE A 94 -3.59 0.50 -5.62
CA PHE A 94 -4.63 -0.51 -5.42
C PHE A 94 -4.47 -1.12 -4.02
N THR A 95 -5.58 -1.37 -3.35
CA THR A 95 -5.60 -2.03 -2.05
C THR A 95 -6.55 -3.22 -2.05
N ILE A 96 -6.15 -4.30 -1.40
CA ILE A 96 -6.94 -5.51 -1.23
C ILE A 96 -7.03 -5.82 0.26
N GLY A 97 -8.23 -5.72 0.81
CA GLY A 97 -8.53 -6.20 2.15
C GLY A 97 -8.81 -7.70 2.12
N PHE A 98 -7.94 -8.51 2.72
CA PHE A 98 -8.10 -9.96 2.75
C PHE A 98 -8.58 -10.42 4.13
N ASP A 99 -9.73 -11.08 4.19
CA ASP A 99 -10.34 -11.59 5.44
C ASP A 99 -10.42 -10.50 6.54
N LEU A 100 -11.01 -9.36 6.16
CA LEU A 100 -11.11 -8.19 7.03
C LEU A 100 -12.08 -8.43 8.20
N ASN A 101 -11.54 -8.75 9.37
CA ASN A 101 -12.31 -8.90 10.61
C ASN A 101 -12.23 -7.66 11.51
N GLU A 102 -11.30 -6.75 11.23
CA GLU A 102 -11.09 -5.50 11.97
C GLU A 102 -11.95 -4.33 11.49
N THR A 103 -12.64 -3.67 12.42
CA THR A 103 -13.56 -2.55 12.11
C THR A 103 -12.89 -1.42 11.32
N ASN A 104 -11.66 -1.06 11.70
CA ASN A 104 -10.95 0.08 11.11
C ASN A 104 -10.14 -0.27 9.85
N ALA A 105 -9.99 -1.57 9.55
CA ALA A 105 -9.17 -2.03 8.44
C ALA A 105 -9.73 -1.59 7.08
N LYS A 106 -11.04 -1.76 6.88
CA LYS A 106 -11.73 -1.34 5.66
C LYS A 106 -11.51 0.15 5.37
N ALA A 107 -11.77 1.02 6.35
CA ALA A 107 -11.62 2.46 6.19
C ALA A 107 -10.16 2.86 5.93
N THR A 108 -9.20 2.21 6.59
CA THR A 108 -7.76 2.46 6.37
C THR A 108 -7.35 2.13 4.93
N LEU A 109 -7.79 0.98 4.41
CA LEU A 109 -7.44 0.56 3.05
C LEU A 109 -8.15 1.39 1.98
N GLN A 110 -9.43 1.70 2.18
CA GLN A 110 -10.16 2.61 1.29
C GLN A 110 -9.52 4.00 1.23
N ASP A 111 -9.06 4.54 2.37
CA ASP A 111 -8.35 5.83 2.40
C ASP A 111 -6.98 5.76 1.72
N CYS A 112 -6.31 4.60 1.77
CA CYS A 112 -5.01 4.39 1.13
C CYS A 112 -5.11 4.16 -0.39
N ALA A 113 -6.21 3.60 -0.88
CA ALA A 113 -6.45 3.42 -2.31
C ALA A 113 -6.46 4.77 -3.07
N SER A 114 -6.11 4.74 -4.34
CA SER A 114 -6.43 5.84 -5.24
C SER A 114 -7.95 6.05 -5.36
N PRO A 115 -8.42 7.26 -5.69
CA PRO A 115 -9.83 7.48 -5.98
C PRO A 115 -10.31 6.60 -7.13
N ASP A 116 -11.48 5.99 -6.99
CA ASP A 116 -12.14 5.29 -8.09
C ASP A 116 -12.45 6.24 -9.25
N THR A 117 -12.43 5.70 -10.46
CA THR A 117 -12.96 6.37 -11.64
C THR A 117 -14.26 5.68 -12.09
N ALA A 118 -14.88 6.19 -13.16
CA ALA A 118 -16.04 5.53 -13.77
C ALA A 118 -15.75 4.09 -14.25
N LYS A 119 -14.47 3.74 -14.48
CA LYS A 119 -14.06 2.45 -15.06
C LYS A 119 -13.16 1.61 -14.15
N ILE A 120 -12.48 2.24 -13.19
CA ILE A 120 -11.44 1.60 -12.39
C ILE A 120 -11.81 1.69 -10.92
N LYS A 121 -11.83 0.53 -10.28
CA LYS A 121 -11.90 0.38 -8.83
C LYS A 121 -10.50 0.18 -8.26
N HIS A 122 -10.20 0.85 -7.15
CA HIS A 122 -8.89 0.78 -6.50
C HIS A 122 -8.89 0.09 -5.14
N PHE A 123 -10.07 -0.14 -4.56
CA PHE A 123 -10.24 -0.90 -3.33
C PHE A 123 -11.02 -2.19 -3.60
N TYR A 124 -10.49 -3.30 -3.09
CA TYR A 124 -11.09 -4.62 -3.20
C TYR A 124 -11.20 -5.26 -1.81
N GLN A 125 -12.24 -6.09 -1.64
CA GLN A 125 -12.37 -6.98 -0.48
C GLN A 125 -12.39 -8.42 -0.99
N ALA A 126 -11.65 -9.29 -0.31
CA ALA A 126 -11.61 -10.71 -0.60
C ALA A 126 -11.70 -11.50 0.71
N ALA A 127 -12.67 -12.40 0.83
CA ALA A 127 -12.83 -13.27 2.00
C ALA A 127 -12.08 -14.60 1.86
N ASN A 128 -11.65 -14.96 0.66
CA ASN A 128 -11.04 -16.26 0.36
C ASN A 128 -10.10 -16.19 -0.85
N GLY A 129 -9.38 -17.28 -1.11
CA GLY A 129 -8.40 -17.34 -2.20
C GLY A 129 -8.98 -17.12 -3.60
N THR A 130 -10.24 -17.53 -3.84
CA THR A 130 -10.91 -17.32 -5.13
C THR A 130 -11.18 -15.84 -5.38
N GLU A 131 -11.74 -15.14 -4.39
CA GLU A 131 -11.98 -13.69 -4.46
C GLU A 131 -10.66 -12.91 -4.54
N LEU A 132 -9.63 -13.37 -3.84
CA LEU A 132 -8.31 -12.75 -3.89
C LEU A 132 -7.70 -12.85 -5.30
N ASN A 133 -7.77 -14.02 -5.90
CA ASN A 133 -7.33 -14.23 -7.28
C ASN A 133 -8.12 -13.34 -8.25
N GLN A 134 -9.44 -13.22 -8.07
CA GLN A 134 -10.26 -12.33 -8.88
C GLN A 134 -9.83 -10.86 -8.73
N ALA A 135 -9.56 -10.40 -7.50
CA ALA A 135 -9.10 -9.03 -7.25
C ALA A 135 -7.79 -8.72 -7.98
N PHE A 136 -6.80 -9.62 -7.93
CA PHE A 136 -5.55 -9.44 -8.67
C PHE A 136 -5.77 -9.45 -10.19
N GLN A 137 -6.67 -10.28 -10.72
CA GLN A 137 -7.00 -10.28 -12.14
C GLN A 137 -7.70 -8.99 -12.58
N ASP A 138 -8.59 -8.44 -11.75
CA ASP A 138 -9.23 -7.14 -12.00
C ASP A 138 -8.19 -6.03 -12.02
N ILE A 139 -7.27 -6.02 -11.05
CA ILE A 139 -6.18 -5.04 -10.98
C ILE A 139 -5.28 -5.13 -12.22
N ALA A 140 -4.91 -6.33 -12.66
CA ALA A 140 -4.09 -6.52 -13.87
C ALA A 140 -4.76 -5.89 -15.11
N ARG A 141 -6.06 -6.14 -15.32
CA ARG A 141 -6.83 -5.51 -16.41
C ARG A 141 -6.90 -3.99 -16.27
N ASN A 142 -7.05 -3.48 -15.05
CA ASN A 142 -7.08 -2.05 -14.80
C ASN A 142 -5.73 -1.39 -15.10
N VAL A 143 -4.62 -2.04 -14.73
CA VAL A 143 -3.26 -1.57 -15.04
C VAL A 143 -3.05 -1.52 -16.56
N GLU A 144 -3.48 -2.54 -17.30
CA GLU A 144 -3.42 -2.53 -18.77
C GLU A 144 -4.21 -1.35 -19.36
N MET A 145 -5.45 -1.12 -18.89
CA MET A 145 -6.24 0.03 -19.35
C MET A 145 -5.58 1.38 -19.04
N LEU A 146 -4.96 1.53 -17.87
CA LEU A 146 -4.23 2.74 -17.50
C LEU A 146 -3.04 3.00 -18.42
N THR A 147 -2.37 1.95 -18.89
CA THR A 147 -1.26 2.08 -19.83
C THR A 147 -1.71 2.40 -21.27
N VAL A 148 -2.94 2.06 -21.64
CA VAL A 148 -3.48 2.33 -22.99
C VAL A 148 -4.15 3.72 -23.09
N THR A 149 -4.63 4.26 -21.97
CA THR A 149 -5.43 5.50 -21.95
C THR A 149 -4.63 6.78 -21.65
N LYS A 150 -3.38 6.66 -21.22
CA LYS A 150 -2.46 7.79 -21.00
C LYS A 150 -1.58 8.03 -22.23
#